data_AF-A0A8B3CVR4-F1
#
_entry.id   AF-A0A8B3CVR4-F1
#
_cell.length_a   1.000
_cell.length_b   1.000
_cell.length_c   1.000
_cell.angle_alpha   90.00
_cell.angle_beta   90.00
_cell.angle_gamma   90.00
#
_symmetry.space_group_name_H-M   'P 1'
#
loop_
_entity.id
_entity.type
_entity.pdbx_description
1 polymer ?
#
loop_
_entity_poly.entity_id
_entity_poly.type
_entity_poly.pdbx_seq_one_letter_code
_entity_poly.pdbx_strand_id
1 'polypeptide(L)'
;MLRNLLFFLIFLAHPLLSTSITFLPGKIEGSLPNSFQRIGDRSQEISKFGAFYANLLLRAKVETTERIKDKEIFEKFKSSHFGKEDFLKLCSELSVDYLVRDELHFQNQVSLDRSVYNCTQKQFDELHLTEKSDLFSLMRSMTEKSFPWIPSKKRQIAEISQKKTSKELIFVVDLSPSFQREREEWVQFVKNASWGSVTGLRVATFSEGKTTVLPKATSLSELRTQISNLRSVGKSSLDDLSNALIQVKRNLLSIGAKSQTIQDIIILTNAKGKIPNPTLSSILQDLESNGYGIRLFTAPYFSISQTQYYKGILPKESFFEITYSRKVSTAKDSKTLIFRGRQIYFTFSELAPGKIGSEASLNKVSYSGKYTESESINPLNFTEIYSELTGDKILASEPLQDNLAYLLSNVLLKGEYKSEGPAILVKSGERAFWISLPKGVKIPEQEETVSYQTTYVPSGASVDGVTNVADLTEVYRGSPSQILVCTPVQVRNYFQNTNKSSFDCIVRGRVLQVKGL
;
A
#
# COMPACT_ATOMS: atom_id res chain seq x y z
N MET A 1 38.02 18.52 31.28
CA MET A 1 37.60 18.05 29.93
C MET A 1 37.21 16.56 29.89
N LEU A 2 37.91 15.64 30.57
CA LEU A 2 37.54 14.21 30.60
C LEU A 2 36.13 13.92 31.17
N ARG A 3 35.68 14.71 32.15
CA ARG A 3 34.35 14.55 32.79
C ARG A 3 33.17 14.85 31.85
N ASN A 4 33.37 15.71 30.84
CA ASN A 4 32.37 16.00 29.81
C ASN A 4 32.39 14.97 28.67
N LEU A 5 33.56 14.36 28.40
CA LEU A 5 33.70 13.28 27.42
C LEU A 5 33.02 11.98 27.91
N LEU A 6 33.12 11.70 29.21
CA LEU A 6 32.45 10.55 29.84
C LEU A 6 30.92 10.70 29.79
N PHE A 7 30.38 11.91 30.00
CA PHE A 7 28.94 12.18 29.85
C PHE A 7 28.46 11.98 28.41
N PHE A 8 29.25 12.38 27.41
CA PHE A 8 28.92 12.16 26.00
C PHE A 8 28.99 10.68 25.58
N LEU A 9 29.96 9.92 26.13
CA LEU A 9 30.09 8.48 25.89
C LEU A 9 29.00 7.65 26.60
N ILE A 10 28.53 8.09 27.77
CA ILE A 10 27.40 7.45 28.46
C ILE A 10 26.09 7.62 27.66
N PHE A 11 25.90 8.76 26.97
CA PHE A 11 24.76 8.98 26.06
C PHE A 11 24.81 8.14 24.77
N LEU A 12 25.99 7.72 24.33
CA LEU A 12 26.16 6.84 23.15
C LEU A 12 26.00 5.35 23.49
N ALA A 13 26.18 4.97 24.76
CA ALA A 13 26.19 3.57 25.20
C ALA A 13 24.89 3.11 25.90
N HIS A 14 23.97 4.02 26.22
CA HIS A 14 22.66 3.66 26.78
C HIS A 14 21.59 3.78 25.69
N PRO A 15 20.63 2.84 25.60
CA PRO A 15 19.46 3.06 24.76
C PRO A 15 18.75 4.30 25.31
N LEU A 16 18.83 5.40 24.57
CA LEU A 16 18.05 6.62 24.79
C LEU A 16 16.62 6.21 25.17
N LEU A 17 16.20 6.65 26.35
CA LEU A 17 14.91 6.37 27.00
C LEU A 17 13.83 6.08 25.95
N SER A 18 13.34 4.84 25.95
CA SER A 18 12.22 4.41 25.10
C SER A 18 11.04 5.33 25.35
N THR A 19 10.79 6.28 24.44
CA THR A 19 9.64 7.19 24.51
C THR A 19 8.37 6.37 24.71
N SER A 20 7.57 6.77 25.69
CA SER A 20 6.36 6.07 26.10
C SER A 20 5.12 6.84 25.64
N ILE A 21 4.20 6.14 24.99
CA ILE A 21 2.96 6.71 24.45
C ILE A 21 1.79 5.91 25.02
N THR A 22 0.84 6.59 25.64
CA THR A 22 -0.38 5.96 26.13
C THR A 22 -1.59 6.50 25.41
N PHE A 23 -2.37 5.59 24.82
CA PHE A 23 -3.63 5.90 24.16
C PHE A 23 -4.79 5.84 25.15
N LEU A 24 -5.41 7.00 25.39
CA LEU A 24 -6.62 7.18 26.18
C LEU A 24 -7.85 6.69 25.40
N PRO A 25 -8.99 6.44 26.08
CA PRO A 25 -10.24 6.10 25.42
C PRO A 25 -10.62 7.16 24.39
N GLY A 26 -10.97 6.69 23.20
CA GLY A 26 -11.42 7.57 22.14
C GLY A 26 -12.93 7.76 22.12
N LYS A 27 -13.41 8.49 21.13
CA LYS A 27 -14.84 8.70 20.87
C LYS A 27 -15.16 8.45 19.40
N ILE A 28 -16.37 7.98 19.13
CA ILE A 28 -16.88 7.84 17.76
C ILE A 28 -18.21 8.56 17.62
N GLU A 29 -18.36 9.28 16.52
CA GLU A 29 -19.59 9.95 16.13
C GLU A 29 -20.02 9.61 14.70
N GLY A 30 -21.31 9.83 14.41
CA GLY A 30 -21.88 9.75 13.08
C GLY A 30 -22.42 8.37 12.68
N SER A 31 -22.59 8.17 11.37
CA SER A 31 -23.15 6.94 10.78
C SER A 31 -22.11 5.83 10.73
N LEU A 32 -22.02 5.08 11.82
CA LEU A 32 -21.04 4.02 12.03
C LEU A 32 -21.15 2.90 10.97
N PRO A 33 -20.02 2.43 10.41
CA PRO A 33 -20.02 1.22 9.60
C PRO A 33 -20.33 -0.02 10.46
N ASN A 34 -20.84 -1.08 9.82
CA ASN A 34 -21.28 -2.32 10.49
C ASN A 34 -20.19 -2.93 11.39
N SER A 35 -18.91 -2.75 11.06
CA SER A 35 -17.77 -3.20 11.87
C SER A 35 -17.74 -2.56 13.27
N PHE A 36 -18.12 -1.29 13.39
CA PHE A 36 -18.16 -0.57 14.67
C PHE A 36 -19.47 -0.74 15.42
N GLN A 37 -20.57 -1.02 14.72
CA GLN A 37 -21.88 -1.21 15.36
C GLN A 37 -21.87 -2.41 16.33
N ARG A 38 -21.16 -3.48 15.97
CA ARG A 38 -21.08 -4.74 16.74
C ARG A 38 -20.11 -4.70 17.93
N ILE A 39 -19.33 -3.63 18.06
CA ILE A 39 -18.33 -3.47 19.12
C ILE A 39 -18.99 -2.91 20.37
N GLY A 40 -18.83 -3.61 21.50
CA GLY A 40 -19.35 -3.21 22.81
C GLY A 40 -18.70 -1.94 23.36
N ASP A 41 -17.38 -1.96 23.61
CA ASP A 41 -16.63 -0.79 24.11
C ASP A 41 -15.85 -0.12 22.97
N ARG A 42 -16.55 0.76 22.24
CA ARG A 42 -15.98 1.48 21.08
C ARG A 42 -14.83 2.39 21.47
N SER A 43 -14.91 3.04 22.62
CA SER A 43 -13.89 3.97 23.10
C SER A 43 -12.55 3.28 23.32
N GLN A 44 -12.56 2.08 23.92
CA GLN A 44 -11.37 1.25 24.07
C GLN A 44 -10.86 0.70 22.73
N GLU A 45 -11.76 0.32 21.82
CA GLU A 45 -11.33 -0.20 20.52
C GLU A 45 -10.58 0.83 19.67
N ILE A 46 -10.94 2.11 19.72
CA ILE A 46 -10.18 3.17 19.04
C ILE A 46 -8.80 3.33 19.65
N SER A 47 -8.70 3.33 20.99
CA SER A 47 -7.42 3.42 21.70
C SER A 47 -6.45 2.32 21.22
N LYS A 48 -6.94 1.07 21.16
CA LYS A 48 -6.17 -0.07 20.63
C LYS A 48 -5.79 0.11 19.16
N PHE A 49 -6.70 0.67 18.36
CA PHE A 49 -6.47 0.92 16.95
C PHE A 49 -5.36 1.96 16.72
N GLY A 50 -5.38 3.07 17.46
CA GLY A 50 -4.28 4.05 17.45
C GLY A 50 -2.97 3.46 17.98
N ALA A 51 -3.03 2.73 19.09
CA ALA A 51 -1.88 2.06 19.68
C ALA A 51 -1.22 1.04 18.75
N PHE A 52 -2.00 0.31 17.95
CA PHE A 52 -1.47 -0.59 16.93
C PHE A 52 -0.58 0.14 15.93
N TYR A 53 -1.05 1.25 15.35
CA TYR A 53 -0.25 1.99 14.37
C TYR A 53 0.96 2.66 15.00
N ALA A 54 0.85 3.18 16.22
CA ALA A 54 2.01 3.70 16.93
C ALA A 54 3.05 2.59 17.19
N ASN A 55 2.61 1.40 17.61
CA ASN A 55 3.52 0.27 17.81
C ASN A 55 4.10 -0.25 16.49
N LEU A 56 3.35 -0.20 15.39
CA LEU A 56 3.80 -0.59 14.06
C LEU A 56 4.87 0.39 13.52
N LEU A 57 4.68 1.70 13.73
CA LEU A 57 5.43 2.75 13.03
C LEU A 57 6.55 3.38 13.86
N LEU A 58 6.45 3.39 15.19
CA LEU A 58 7.31 4.21 16.05
C LEU A 58 8.18 3.34 16.97
N ARG A 59 9.42 3.79 17.23
CA ARG A 59 10.30 3.21 18.25
C ARG A 59 9.91 3.74 19.62
N ALA A 60 8.74 3.33 20.09
CA ALA A 60 8.17 3.75 21.36
C ALA A 60 7.58 2.55 22.12
N LYS A 61 7.52 2.66 23.45
CA LYS A 61 6.71 1.79 24.30
C LYS A 61 5.27 2.30 24.24
N VAL A 62 4.41 1.54 23.56
CA VAL A 62 3.02 1.94 23.34
C VAL A 62 2.10 1.11 24.21
N GLU A 63 1.27 1.79 24.99
CA GLU A 63 0.31 1.18 25.89
C GLU A 63 -1.10 1.74 25.68
N THR A 64 -2.09 0.98 26.13
CA THR A 64 -3.49 1.40 26.21
C THR A 64 -3.91 1.40 27.67
N THR A 65 -5.02 2.08 27.95
CA THR A 65 -5.49 2.37 29.30
C THR A 65 -6.35 1.27 29.94
N GLU A 66 -6.34 0.05 29.39
CA GLU A 66 -7.12 -1.10 29.89
C GLU A 66 -6.86 -1.46 31.38
N ARG A 67 -5.74 -1.03 31.95
CA ARG A 67 -5.30 -1.38 33.32
C ARG A 67 -5.21 -0.20 34.29
N ILE A 68 -5.80 0.96 33.95
CA ILE A 68 -5.75 2.14 34.82
C ILE A 68 -6.70 1.97 36.02
N LYS A 69 -6.22 2.37 37.21
CA LYS A 69 -6.96 2.27 38.48
C LYS A 69 -7.98 3.40 38.67
N ASP A 70 -7.71 4.60 38.13
CA ASP A 70 -8.62 5.75 38.22
C ASP A 70 -9.71 5.68 37.15
N LYS A 71 -10.86 5.10 37.54
CA LYS A 71 -12.04 4.95 36.66
C LYS A 71 -12.72 6.29 36.35
N GLU A 72 -12.61 7.29 37.21
CA GLU A 72 -13.37 8.54 37.09
C GLU A 72 -12.79 9.42 36.00
N ILE A 73 -11.47 9.64 36.01
CA ILE A 73 -10.79 10.35 34.92
C ILE A 73 -10.97 9.60 33.59
N PHE A 74 -10.93 8.28 33.66
CA PHE A 74 -11.08 7.43 32.49
C PHE A 74 -12.46 7.57 31.80
N GLU A 75 -13.56 7.58 32.58
CA GLU A 75 -14.91 7.85 32.04
C GLU A 75 -15.02 9.27 31.46
N LYS A 76 -14.29 10.24 32.03
CA LYS A 76 -14.28 11.61 31.51
C LYS A 76 -13.78 11.67 30.06
N PHE A 77 -12.72 10.94 29.73
CA PHE A 77 -12.14 10.88 28.37
C PHE A 77 -12.99 10.11 27.35
N LYS A 78 -13.96 9.28 27.79
CA LYS A 78 -14.95 8.69 26.87
C LYS A 78 -15.93 9.74 26.31
N SER A 79 -16.09 10.86 27.02
CA SER A 79 -16.92 11.98 26.59
C SER A 79 -16.11 13.02 25.81
N SER A 80 -16.76 14.10 25.35
CA SER A 80 -16.09 15.26 24.74
C SER A 80 -15.69 16.34 25.75
N HIS A 81 -16.02 16.17 27.04
CA HIS A 81 -15.78 17.20 28.04
C HIS A 81 -14.51 16.89 28.83
N PHE A 82 -13.37 17.24 28.25
CA PHE A 82 -12.07 17.19 28.91
C PHE A 82 -11.30 18.50 28.69
N GLY A 83 -10.47 18.88 29.66
CA GLY A 83 -9.57 20.02 29.57
C GLY A 83 -8.11 19.60 29.59
N LYS A 84 -7.21 20.54 29.28
CA LYS A 84 -5.75 20.35 29.40
C LYS A 84 -5.33 19.87 30.80
N GLU A 85 -6.07 20.29 31.82
CA GLU A 85 -5.87 19.91 33.22
C GLU A 85 -6.06 18.41 33.48
N ASP A 86 -6.97 17.76 32.73
CA ASP A 86 -7.22 16.32 32.87
C ASP A 86 -6.02 15.50 32.36
N PHE A 87 -5.38 15.95 31.28
CA PHE A 87 -4.13 15.36 30.79
C PHE A 87 -2.98 15.57 31.78
N LEU A 88 -2.87 16.77 32.36
CA LEU A 88 -1.86 17.08 33.37
C LEU A 88 -1.95 16.13 34.58
N LYS A 89 -3.17 15.87 35.06
CA LYS A 89 -3.41 14.93 36.17
C LYS A 89 -2.95 13.52 35.80
N LEU A 90 -3.36 13.00 34.64
CA LEU A 90 -2.95 11.68 34.17
C LEU A 90 -1.44 11.53 33.94
N CYS A 91 -0.76 12.56 33.44
CA CYS A 91 0.69 12.55 33.27
C CYS A 91 1.41 12.29 34.59
N SER A 92 0.91 12.87 35.69
CA SER A 92 1.49 12.68 37.02
C SER A 92 1.31 11.26 37.57
N GLU A 93 0.26 10.56 37.15
CA GLU A 93 -0.07 9.23 37.63
C GLU A 93 0.58 8.12 36.80
N LEU A 94 0.63 8.28 35.47
CA LEU A 94 1.05 7.22 34.54
C LEU A 94 2.55 7.23 34.25
N SER A 95 3.27 8.32 34.56
CA SER A 95 4.71 8.46 34.26
C SER A 95 5.03 8.15 32.79
N VAL A 96 4.31 8.79 31.87
CA VAL A 96 4.44 8.61 30.41
C VAL A 96 4.91 9.89 29.73
N ASP A 97 5.51 9.79 28.55
CA ASP A 97 5.96 10.96 27.79
C ASP A 97 4.82 11.62 27.02
N TYR A 98 3.93 10.80 26.43
CA TYR A 98 2.79 11.26 25.63
C TYR A 98 1.49 10.60 26.04
N LEU A 99 0.44 11.42 26.13
CA LEU A 99 -0.96 11.00 26.19
C LEU A 99 -1.65 11.33 24.88
N VAL A 100 -2.43 10.40 24.35
CA VAL A 100 -3.07 10.53 23.05
C VAL A 100 -4.54 10.18 23.17
N ARG A 101 -5.43 10.97 22.58
CA ARG A 101 -6.86 10.69 22.52
C ARG A 101 -7.37 10.93 21.10
N ASP A 102 -8.11 9.95 20.60
CA ASP A 102 -8.61 9.92 19.22
C ASP A 102 -10.13 10.08 19.18
N GLU A 103 -10.63 10.92 18.28
CA GLU A 103 -12.06 11.06 17.97
C GLU A 103 -12.30 10.81 16.48
N LEU A 104 -13.15 9.82 16.19
CA LEU A 104 -13.49 9.43 14.82
C LEU A 104 -14.89 9.93 14.46
N HIS A 105 -15.02 10.63 13.34
CA HIS A 105 -16.32 11.04 12.82
C HIS A 105 -16.60 10.34 11.49
N PHE A 106 -17.74 9.63 11.44
CA PHE A 106 -18.23 8.95 10.25
C PHE A 106 -19.39 9.74 9.66
N GLN A 107 -19.12 10.54 8.63
CA GLN A 107 -20.14 11.23 7.84
C GLN A 107 -20.02 10.78 6.36
N ASN A 108 -20.16 11.71 5.40
CA ASN A 108 -19.87 11.43 3.98
C ASN A 108 -18.39 11.08 3.72
N GLN A 109 -17.50 11.49 4.63
CA GLN A 109 -16.08 11.11 4.69
C GLN A 109 -15.74 10.70 6.12
N VAL A 110 -14.61 10.00 6.31
CA VAL A 110 -14.11 9.64 7.65
C VAL A 110 -13.10 10.70 8.04
N SER A 111 -13.29 11.31 9.21
CA SER A 111 -12.32 12.22 9.81
C SER A 111 -11.83 11.69 11.16
N LEU A 112 -10.61 12.09 11.52
CA LEU A 112 -9.95 11.76 12.76
C LEU A 112 -9.38 13.04 13.36
N ASP A 113 -9.82 13.33 14.58
CA ASP A 113 -9.25 14.34 15.45
C ASP A 113 -8.39 13.66 16.51
N ARG A 114 -7.14 14.09 16.65
CA ARG A 114 -6.20 13.56 17.62
C ARG A 114 -5.68 14.67 18.51
N SER A 115 -5.92 14.53 19.80
CA SER A 115 -5.30 15.34 20.84
C SER A 115 -4.03 14.63 21.34
N VAL A 116 -2.89 15.32 21.29
CA VAL A 116 -1.59 14.84 21.78
C VAL A 116 -1.13 15.76 22.89
N TYR A 117 -0.92 15.20 24.08
CA TYR A 117 -0.35 15.93 25.21
C TYR A 117 1.05 15.39 25.52
N ASN A 118 2.05 16.27 25.43
CA ASN A 118 3.43 15.99 25.82
C ASN A 118 3.59 16.27 27.32
N CYS A 119 3.66 15.20 28.13
CA CYS A 119 3.79 15.30 29.57
C CYS A 119 5.10 15.97 30.01
N THR A 120 6.16 15.80 29.22
CA THR A 120 7.50 16.34 29.52
C THR A 120 7.57 17.84 29.25
N GLN A 121 6.98 18.31 28.15
CA GLN A 121 7.00 19.71 27.74
C GLN A 121 5.74 20.49 28.17
N LYS A 122 4.74 19.80 28.72
CA LYS A 122 3.41 20.34 29.06
C LYS A 122 2.71 21.02 27.88
N GLN A 123 2.98 20.53 26.67
CA GLN A 123 2.43 21.03 25.41
C GLN A 123 1.22 20.18 25.00
N PHE A 124 0.21 20.85 24.45
CA PHE A 124 -0.99 20.23 23.93
C PHE A 124 -1.14 20.61 22.45
N ASP A 125 -1.23 19.60 21.59
CA ASP A 125 -1.39 19.76 20.16
C ASP A 125 -2.65 19.00 19.70
N GLU A 126 -3.38 19.58 18.75
CA GLU A 126 -4.53 18.96 18.11
C GLU A 126 -4.29 18.84 16.61
N LEU A 127 -4.56 17.66 16.07
CA LEU A 127 -4.42 17.35 14.66
C LEU A 127 -5.74 16.85 14.10
N HIS A 128 -6.11 17.39 12.94
CA HIS A 128 -7.29 16.97 12.19
C HIS A 128 -6.86 16.39 10.84
N LEU A 129 -7.37 15.21 10.49
CA LEU A 129 -7.22 14.62 9.17
C LEU A 129 -8.54 14.07 8.65
N THR A 130 -8.69 14.13 7.33
CA THR A 130 -9.85 13.59 6.61
C THR A 130 -9.36 12.67 5.50
N GLU A 131 -10.01 11.51 5.33
CA GLU A 131 -9.74 10.61 4.21
C GLU A 131 -11.04 10.05 3.62
N LYS A 132 -11.02 9.79 2.31
CA LYS A 132 -12.17 9.18 1.63
C LYS A 132 -12.28 7.72 2.03
N SER A 133 -13.19 7.44 2.96
CA SER A 133 -13.69 6.10 3.35
C SER A 133 -12.66 5.06 3.82
N ASP A 134 -11.36 5.37 3.90
CA ASP A 134 -10.32 4.46 4.36
C ASP A 134 -9.79 4.85 5.75
N LEU A 135 -10.40 4.26 6.77
CA LEU A 135 -10.04 4.47 8.16
C LEU A 135 -8.62 3.99 8.51
N PHE A 136 -8.13 2.93 7.87
CA PHE A 136 -6.83 2.33 8.16
C PHE A 136 -5.70 3.24 7.65
N SER A 137 -5.85 3.75 6.43
CA SER A 137 -4.96 4.77 5.86
C SER A 137 -4.98 6.06 6.70
N LEU A 138 -6.15 6.49 7.15
CA LEU A 138 -6.32 7.69 7.96
C LEU A 138 -5.58 7.59 9.30
N MET A 139 -5.78 6.48 10.03
CA MET A 139 -5.15 6.26 11.34
C MET A 139 -3.63 6.11 11.22
N ARG A 140 -3.15 5.44 10.16
CA ARG A 140 -1.72 5.36 9.85
C ARG A 140 -1.14 6.75 9.61
N SER A 141 -1.75 7.51 8.71
CA SER A 141 -1.30 8.86 8.34
C SER A 141 -1.33 9.83 9.51
N MET A 142 -2.36 9.75 10.37
CA MET A 142 -2.43 10.51 11.61
C MET A 142 -1.22 10.21 12.49
N THR A 143 -0.92 8.94 12.70
CA THR A 143 0.22 8.52 13.54
C THR A 143 1.56 8.99 13.01
N GLU A 144 1.78 8.92 11.69
CA GLU A 144 3.02 9.43 11.08
C GLU A 144 3.19 10.95 11.28
N LYS A 145 2.08 11.72 11.26
CA LYS A 145 2.11 13.18 11.44
C LYS A 145 2.16 13.63 12.90
N SER A 146 1.58 12.87 13.82
CA SER A 146 1.48 13.25 15.24
C SER A 146 2.82 13.19 15.98
N PHE A 147 3.79 12.42 15.49
CA PHE A 147 5.05 12.17 16.21
C PHE A 147 6.29 12.37 15.33
N PRO A 148 6.52 13.57 14.77
CA PRO A 148 7.61 13.81 13.83
C PRO A 148 9.01 13.62 14.46
N TRP A 149 9.09 13.74 15.80
CA TRP A 149 10.34 13.65 16.56
C TRP A 149 10.63 12.23 17.09
N ILE A 150 9.66 11.33 17.07
CA ILE A 150 9.85 9.95 17.53
C ILE A 150 10.43 9.14 16.37
N PRO A 151 11.60 8.48 16.54
CA PRO A 151 12.19 7.70 15.47
C PRO A 151 11.25 6.60 14.96
N SER A 152 11.07 6.52 13.65
CA SER A 152 10.27 5.45 13.05
C SER A 152 10.94 4.09 13.22
N LYS A 153 10.15 3.03 13.49
CA LYS A 153 10.61 1.64 13.38
C LYS A 153 10.99 1.37 11.92
N LYS A 154 12.29 1.24 11.66
CA LYS A 154 12.76 0.51 10.47
C LYS A 154 12.26 -0.92 10.64
N ARG A 155 11.38 -1.40 9.76
CA ARG A 155 10.95 -2.81 9.74
C ARG A 155 12.22 -3.68 9.72
N GLN A 156 12.51 -4.33 10.85
CA GLN A 156 13.67 -5.19 10.99
C GLN A 156 13.33 -6.50 10.28
N ILE A 157 13.71 -6.59 9.01
CA ILE A 157 13.87 -7.89 8.38
C ILE A 157 15.04 -8.53 9.12
N ALA A 158 14.78 -9.53 9.96
CA ALA A 158 15.83 -10.30 10.61
C ALA A 158 16.86 -10.69 9.54
N GLU A 159 18.11 -10.24 9.72
CA GLU A 159 19.19 -10.55 8.79
C GLU A 159 19.57 -12.01 8.95
N ILE A 160 18.83 -12.86 8.24
CA ILE A 160 19.29 -14.21 7.95
C ILE A 160 20.39 -14.07 6.92
N SER A 161 21.58 -14.52 7.30
CA SER A 161 22.84 -14.52 6.57
C SER A 161 22.84 -15.46 5.34
N GLN A 162 21.79 -15.41 4.52
CA GLN A 162 21.86 -15.88 3.14
C GLN A 162 22.31 -14.69 2.30
N LYS A 163 23.29 -14.88 1.39
CA LYS A 163 23.77 -13.85 0.45
C LYS A 163 22.58 -13.12 -0.19
N LYS A 164 22.20 -11.96 0.36
CA LYS A 164 21.13 -11.13 -0.19
C LYS A 164 21.69 -10.53 -1.49
N THR A 165 21.24 -11.07 -2.62
CA THR A 165 21.31 -10.34 -3.89
C THR A 165 20.53 -9.05 -3.69
N SER A 166 21.21 -7.92 -3.74
CA SER A 166 20.53 -6.62 -3.71
C SER A 166 19.66 -6.48 -4.94
N LYS A 167 18.51 -5.82 -4.80
CA LYS A 167 17.61 -5.54 -5.93
C LYS A 167 17.56 -4.04 -6.13
N GLU A 168 17.68 -3.55 -7.35
CA GLU A 168 17.42 -2.15 -7.67
C GLU A 168 16.29 -2.05 -8.68
N LEU A 169 15.23 -1.33 -8.34
CA LEU A 169 14.12 -1.04 -9.23
C LEU A 169 14.29 0.36 -9.80
N ILE A 170 14.31 0.47 -11.13
CA ILE A 170 14.43 1.74 -11.85
C ILE A 170 13.08 2.01 -12.52
N PHE A 171 12.30 2.92 -11.94
CA PHE A 171 11.04 3.35 -12.54
C PHE A 171 11.29 4.42 -13.60
N VAL A 172 10.79 4.20 -14.81
CA VAL A 172 10.79 5.17 -15.91
C VAL A 172 9.35 5.63 -16.11
N VAL A 173 9.05 6.84 -15.62
CA VAL A 173 7.68 7.32 -15.42
C VAL A 173 7.32 8.43 -16.39
N ASP A 174 6.22 8.26 -17.09
CA ASP A 174 5.64 9.23 -18.00
C ASP A 174 4.96 10.38 -17.24
N LEU A 175 5.39 11.61 -17.53
CA LEU A 175 4.82 12.83 -16.96
C LEU A 175 3.74 13.45 -17.85
N SER A 176 3.36 12.85 -18.97
CA SER A 176 2.26 13.38 -19.77
C SER A 176 0.92 13.36 -18.99
N PRO A 177 0.00 14.29 -19.28
CA PRO A 177 -1.34 14.30 -18.69
C PRO A 177 -2.13 13.00 -18.94
N SER A 178 -1.87 12.30 -20.05
CA SER A 178 -2.57 11.05 -20.39
C SER A 178 -2.22 9.88 -19.47
N PHE A 179 -1.14 9.97 -18.69
CA PHE A 179 -0.72 8.96 -17.69
C PHE A 179 -0.87 9.47 -16.24
N GLN A 180 -1.57 10.58 -16.02
CA GLN A 180 -1.62 11.21 -14.69
C GLN A 180 -2.25 10.30 -13.62
N ARG A 181 -3.34 9.60 -13.94
CA ARG A 181 -4.09 8.78 -12.98
C ARG A 181 -3.26 7.60 -12.51
N GLU A 182 -2.66 6.90 -13.46
CA GLU A 182 -1.79 5.75 -13.24
C GLU A 182 -0.53 6.18 -12.47
N ARG A 183 0.00 7.37 -12.75
CA ARG A 183 1.12 7.93 -11.99
C ARG A 183 0.75 8.23 -10.54
N GLU A 184 -0.41 8.83 -10.28
CA GLU A 184 -0.88 9.11 -8.91
C GLU A 184 -1.03 7.83 -8.10
N GLU A 185 -1.58 6.78 -8.71
CA GLU A 185 -1.71 5.48 -8.07
C GLU A 185 -0.36 4.77 -7.90
N TRP A 186 0.55 4.85 -8.88
CA TRP A 186 1.93 4.36 -8.72
C TRP A 186 2.62 5.06 -7.54
N VAL A 187 2.44 6.38 -7.38
CA VAL A 187 2.95 7.10 -6.21
C VAL A 187 2.38 6.52 -4.91
N GLN A 188 1.08 6.22 -4.87
CA GLN A 188 0.45 5.57 -3.71
C GLN A 188 0.98 4.15 -3.49
N PHE A 189 1.18 3.38 -4.56
CA PHE A 189 1.79 2.05 -4.50
C PHE A 189 3.19 2.14 -3.87
N VAL A 190 4.06 3.03 -4.35
CA VAL A 190 5.42 3.20 -3.81
C VAL A 190 5.40 3.64 -2.34
N LYS A 191 4.43 4.49 -1.96
CA LYS A 191 4.24 4.90 -0.55
C LYS A 191 3.83 3.74 0.35
N ASN A 192 2.92 2.89 -0.11
CA ASN A 192 2.27 1.85 0.69
C ASN A 192 2.95 0.47 0.60
N ALA A 193 3.80 0.27 -0.41
CA ALA A 193 4.53 -0.98 -0.60
C ALA A 193 5.57 -1.18 0.50
N SER A 194 5.76 -2.44 0.86
CA SER A 194 6.63 -2.87 1.95
C SER A 194 8.00 -3.27 1.42
N TRP A 195 8.78 -2.29 0.97
CA TRP A 195 10.07 -2.53 0.32
C TRP A 195 11.06 -3.27 1.23
N GLY A 196 11.74 -4.28 0.68
CA GLY A 196 12.84 -4.95 1.35
C GLY A 196 13.97 -3.98 1.71
N SER A 197 14.67 -4.21 2.81
CA SER A 197 15.76 -3.33 3.28
C SER A 197 16.95 -3.22 2.32
N VAL A 198 17.08 -4.18 1.40
CA VAL A 198 18.10 -4.23 0.34
C VAL A 198 17.57 -3.86 -1.05
N THR A 199 16.31 -3.42 -1.13
CA THR A 199 15.68 -2.99 -2.39
C THR A 199 15.91 -1.49 -2.58
N GLY A 200 16.82 -1.14 -3.50
CA GLY A 200 17.04 0.23 -3.94
C GLY A 200 15.96 0.66 -4.93
N LEU A 201 15.48 1.90 -4.83
CA LEU A 201 14.51 2.48 -5.77
C LEU A 201 15.13 3.70 -6.45
N ARG A 202 15.09 3.74 -7.78
CA ARG A 202 15.50 4.86 -8.60
C ARG A 202 14.35 5.28 -9.50
N VAL A 203 14.27 6.57 -9.80
CA VAL A 203 13.21 7.11 -10.64
C VAL A 203 13.82 7.99 -11.73
N ALA A 204 13.45 7.72 -12.96
CA ALA A 204 13.62 8.60 -14.09
C ALA A 204 12.23 9.00 -14.59
N THR A 205 12.09 10.25 -15.00
CA THR A 205 10.85 10.81 -15.50
C THR A 205 11.05 11.35 -16.89
N PHE A 206 10.02 11.31 -17.72
CA PHE A 206 10.09 11.85 -19.08
C PHE A 206 8.78 12.48 -19.53
N SER A 207 8.90 13.43 -20.44
CA SER A 207 7.84 14.22 -21.08
C SER A 207 8.39 14.78 -22.40
N GLU A 208 7.59 15.57 -23.11
CA GLU A 208 7.95 16.25 -24.36
C GLU A 208 9.37 16.86 -24.33
N GLY A 209 10.31 16.24 -25.03
CA GLY A 209 11.70 16.70 -25.17
C GLY A 209 12.51 16.74 -23.87
N LYS A 210 11.98 16.24 -22.74
CA LYS A 210 12.61 16.35 -21.42
C LYS A 210 12.65 15.02 -20.70
N THR A 211 13.85 14.61 -20.31
CA THR A 211 14.10 13.50 -19.38
C THR A 211 14.75 14.04 -18.12
N THR A 212 14.38 13.55 -16.95
CA THR A 212 15.01 13.89 -15.67
C THR A 212 15.22 12.64 -14.85
N VAL A 213 16.47 12.33 -14.52
CA VAL A 213 16.84 11.26 -13.58
C VAL A 213 16.87 11.86 -12.18
N LEU A 214 16.02 11.37 -11.28
CA LEU A 214 15.96 11.86 -9.91
C LEU A 214 17.22 11.41 -9.14
N PRO A 215 17.71 12.24 -8.20
CA PRO A 215 18.83 11.86 -7.35
C PRO A 215 18.49 10.59 -6.56
N LYS A 216 19.50 9.76 -6.28
CA LYS A 216 19.32 8.54 -5.48
C LYS A 216 18.88 8.94 -4.08
N ALA A 217 17.64 8.61 -3.73
CA ALA A 217 17.11 8.87 -2.39
C ALA A 217 17.89 8.06 -1.34
N THR A 218 18.24 8.71 -0.24
CA THR A 218 18.94 8.11 0.91
C THR A 218 17.97 7.41 1.88
N SER A 219 16.67 7.70 1.76
CA SER A 219 15.59 7.09 2.54
C SER A 219 14.29 7.00 1.74
N LEU A 220 13.37 6.12 2.18
CA LEU A 220 12.02 6.05 1.62
C LEU A 220 11.24 7.36 1.84
N SER A 221 11.48 8.08 2.94
CA SER A 221 10.84 9.39 3.19
C SER A 221 11.25 10.42 2.13
N GLU A 222 12.54 10.49 1.82
CA GLU A 222 13.06 11.37 0.77
C GLU A 222 12.48 11.00 -0.60
N LEU A 223 12.47 9.71 -0.94
CA LEU A 223 11.84 9.24 -2.18
C LEU A 223 10.36 9.63 -2.26
N ARG A 224 9.61 9.43 -1.17
CA ARG A 224 8.18 9.80 -1.09
C ARG A 224 7.98 11.28 -1.36
N THR A 225 8.84 12.15 -0.85
CA THR A 225 8.81 13.60 -1.13
C THR A 225 9.12 13.89 -2.59
N GLN A 226 10.18 13.28 -3.14
CA GLN A 226 10.58 13.46 -4.54
C GLN A 226 9.43 13.09 -5.50
N ILE A 227 8.79 11.92 -5.30
CA ILE A 227 7.73 11.44 -6.20
C ILE A 227 6.39 12.14 -5.99
N SER A 228 6.12 12.69 -4.79
CA SER A 228 4.86 13.42 -4.52
C SER A 228 4.77 14.74 -5.25
N ASN A 229 5.91 15.31 -5.65
CA ASN A 229 5.99 16.61 -6.32
C ASN A 229 5.93 16.51 -7.85
N LEU A 230 5.76 15.31 -8.42
CA LEU A 230 5.72 15.10 -9.86
C LEU A 230 4.43 15.66 -10.46
N ARG A 231 4.57 16.60 -11.41
CA ARG A 231 3.45 17.24 -12.11
C ARG A 231 3.36 16.77 -13.55
N SER A 232 2.15 16.82 -14.11
CA SER A 232 1.94 16.55 -15.53
C SER A 232 2.59 17.64 -16.39
N VAL A 233 3.34 17.27 -17.43
CA VAL A 233 4.02 18.19 -18.35
C VAL A 233 4.05 17.61 -19.76
N GLY A 234 3.67 18.41 -20.77
CA GLY A 234 3.85 18.11 -22.19
C GLY A 234 3.13 16.86 -22.70
N LYS A 235 3.35 16.51 -23.96
CA LYS A 235 2.94 15.21 -24.54
C LYS A 235 4.15 14.29 -24.65
N SER A 236 4.01 13.03 -24.24
CA SER A 236 5.08 12.04 -24.38
C SER A 236 4.97 11.29 -25.71
N SER A 237 6.13 10.99 -26.30
CA SER A 237 6.26 10.19 -27.52
C SER A 237 7.17 8.97 -27.34
N LEU A 238 7.16 8.06 -28.31
CA LEU A 238 8.10 6.92 -28.32
C LEU A 238 9.58 7.38 -28.37
N ASP A 239 9.86 8.54 -28.97
CA ASP A 239 11.21 9.10 -29.02
C ASP A 239 11.62 9.64 -27.65
N ASP A 240 10.71 10.26 -26.91
CA ASP A 240 10.96 10.67 -25.52
C ASP A 240 11.24 9.48 -24.61
N LEU A 241 10.47 8.39 -24.75
CA LEU A 241 10.71 7.14 -24.02
C LEU A 241 12.08 6.55 -24.38
N SER A 242 12.44 6.53 -25.67
CA SER A 242 13.74 6.05 -26.15
C SER A 242 14.88 6.85 -25.53
N ASN A 243 14.77 8.18 -25.55
CA ASN A 243 15.73 9.09 -24.94
C ASN A 243 15.84 8.87 -23.42
N ALA A 244 14.71 8.64 -22.75
CA ALA A 244 14.68 8.36 -21.31
C ALA A 244 15.45 7.08 -20.97
N LEU A 245 15.25 6.01 -21.73
CA LEU A 245 15.96 4.74 -21.54
C LEU A 245 17.45 4.86 -21.84
N ILE A 246 17.84 5.64 -22.86
CA ILE A 246 19.25 5.94 -23.14
C ILE A 246 19.89 6.69 -21.97
N GLN A 247 19.20 7.68 -21.40
CA GLN A 247 19.69 8.44 -20.24
C GLN A 247 19.76 7.57 -18.97
N VAL A 248 18.79 6.68 -18.75
CA VAL A 248 18.84 5.68 -17.68
C VAL A 248 20.07 4.79 -17.84
N LYS A 249 20.30 4.26 -19.05
CA LYS A 249 21.49 3.45 -19.33
C LYS A 249 22.78 4.20 -19.02
N ARG A 250 22.91 5.44 -19.48
CA ARG A 250 24.12 6.25 -19.30
C ARG A 250 24.38 6.65 -17.85
N ASN A 251 23.34 7.03 -17.12
CA ASN A 251 23.49 7.68 -15.80
C ASN A 251 23.33 6.71 -14.63
N LEU A 252 22.59 5.62 -14.81
CA LEU A 252 22.24 4.69 -13.72
C LEU A 252 22.93 3.34 -13.82
N LEU A 253 23.28 2.91 -15.03
CA LEU A 253 23.73 1.55 -15.29
C LEU A 253 25.24 1.55 -15.61
N SER A 254 26.06 1.13 -14.65
CA SER A 254 27.51 1.01 -14.83
C SER A 254 27.91 -0.41 -15.24
N ILE A 255 28.91 -0.53 -16.10
CA ILE A 255 29.38 -1.80 -16.69
C ILE A 255 29.97 -2.76 -15.62
N GLY A 256 30.26 -2.29 -14.41
CA GLY A 256 30.99 -3.03 -13.36
C GLY A 256 30.18 -3.49 -12.13
N ALA A 257 28.90 -3.15 -11.98
CA ALA A 257 28.11 -3.48 -10.77
C ALA A 257 27.43 -4.88 -10.81
N LYS A 258 27.77 -5.70 -11.80
CA LYS A 258 26.98 -6.88 -12.22
C LYS A 258 27.03 -8.09 -11.29
N SER A 259 27.97 -8.19 -10.34
CA SER A 259 28.18 -9.47 -9.64
C SER A 259 27.27 -9.69 -8.41
N GLN A 260 26.54 -8.68 -7.93
CA GLN A 260 25.78 -8.78 -6.68
C GLN A 260 24.37 -8.13 -6.67
N THR A 261 23.99 -7.35 -7.69
CA THR A 261 22.71 -6.62 -7.73
C THR A 261 21.86 -7.01 -8.95
N ILE A 262 20.62 -7.43 -8.73
CA ILE A 262 19.60 -7.62 -9.78
C ILE A 262 18.94 -6.26 -10.04
N GLN A 263 18.93 -5.80 -11.30
CA GLN A 263 18.37 -4.50 -11.66
C GLN A 263 17.19 -4.69 -12.63
N ASP A 264 16.00 -4.22 -12.22
CA ASP A 264 14.78 -4.24 -13.03
C ASP A 264 14.39 -2.82 -13.45
N ILE A 265 14.12 -2.63 -14.75
CA ILE A 265 13.63 -1.39 -15.35
C ILE A 265 12.12 -1.51 -15.55
N ILE A 266 11.38 -0.67 -14.82
CA ILE A 266 9.92 -0.66 -14.79
C ILE A 266 9.42 0.58 -15.51
N ILE A 267 8.89 0.40 -16.72
CA ILE A 267 8.42 1.46 -17.58
C ILE A 267 6.92 1.65 -17.35
N LEU A 268 6.50 2.88 -17.06
CA LEU A 268 5.13 3.29 -16.76
C LEU A 268 4.73 4.41 -17.73
N THR A 269 3.97 4.09 -18.78
CA THR A 269 3.75 5.06 -19.87
C THR A 269 2.53 4.82 -20.76
N ASN A 270 2.03 5.91 -21.34
CA ASN A 270 1.09 5.94 -22.46
C ASN A 270 1.69 6.60 -23.71
N ALA A 271 3.01 6.68 -23.81
CA ALA A 271 3.70 7.28 -24.93
C ALA A 271 3.33 6.58 -26.25
N LYS A 272 2.95 7.39 -27.25
CA LYS A 272 2.57 6.93 -28.58
C LYS A 272 3.49 7.55 -29.62
N GLY A 273 3.53 6.96 -30.81
CA GLY A 273 4.37 7.47 -31.88
C GLY A 273 4.35 6.57 -33.10
N LYS A 274 5.18 6.91 -34.08
CA LYS A 274 5.35 6.13 -35.29
C LYS A 274 5.94 4.76 -34.92
N ILE A 275 5.27 3.70 -35.35
CA ILE A 275 5.75 2.32 -35.25
C ILE A 275 6.10 1.80 -36.66
N PRO A 276 7.16 0.99 -36.82
CA PRO A 276 8.14 0.62 -35.80
C PRO A 276 9.01 1.82 -35.37
N ASN A 277 9.50 1.81 -34.12
CA ASN A 277 10.49 2.77 -33.62
C ASN A 277 11.84 2.04 -33.40
N PRO A 278 12.80 2.13 -34.36
CA PRO A 278 14.05 1.38 -34.28
C PRO A 278 14.91 1.75 -33.07
N THR A 279 14.88 3.02 -32.64
CA THR A 279 15.63 3.52 -31.50
C THR A 279 15.15 2.84 -30.22
N LEU A 280 13.82 2.78 -30.01
CA LEU A 280 13.22 2.12 -28.86
C LEU A 280 13.53 0.61 -28.85
N SER A 281 13.36 -0.05 -30.00
CA SER A 281 13.66 -1.48 -30.13
C SER A 281 15.12 -1.78 -29.80
N SER A 282 16.05 -0.98 -30.32
CA SER A 282 17.49 -1.15 -30.10
C SER A 282 17.87 -0.96 -28.63
N ILE A 283 17.41 0.11 -27.97
CA ILE A 283 17.76 0.35 -26.56
C ILE A 283 17.17 -0.72 -25.62
N LEU A 284 15.97 -1.21 -25.89
CA LEU A 284 15.36 -2.28 -25.09
C LEU A 284 16.13 -3.61 -25.24
N GLN A 285 16.49 -3.98 -26.47
CA GLN A 285 17.29 -5.17 -26.73
C GLN A 285 18.69 -5.08 -26.10
N ASP A 286 19.31 -3.91 -26.18
CA ASP A 286 20.61 -3.63 -25.56
C ASP A 286 20.54 -3.70 -24.03
N LEU A 287 19.49 -3.17 -23.40
CA LEU A 287 19.25 -3.30 -21.96
C LEU A 287 19.01 -4.77 -21.56
N GLU A 288 18.19 -5.51 -22.31
CA GLU A 288 17.90 -6.92 -22.06
C GLU A 288 19.16 -7.79 -22.19
N SER A 289 19.94 -7.63 -23.27
CA SER A 289 21.19 -8.36 -23.50
C SER A 289 22.26 -8.06 -22.44
N ASN A 290 22.15 -6.92 -21.74
CA ASN A 290 22.99 -6.58 -20.61
C ASN A 290 22.54 -7.21 -19.28
N GLY A 291 21.42 -7.94 -19.27
CA GLY A 291 20.89 -8.66 -18.12
C GLY A 291 19.87 -7.87 -17.29
N TYR A 292 19.35 -6.75 -17.78
CA TYR A 292 18.33 -5.96 -17.07
C TYR A 292 16.94 -6.54 -17.29
N GLY A 293 16.18 -6.73 -16.20
CA GLY A 293 14.78 -7.16 -16.30
C GLY A 293 13.91 -5.99 -16.76
N ILE A 294 13.28 -6.08 -17.92
CA ILE A 294 12.45 -4.99 -18.46
C ILE A 294 10.98 -5.34 -18.30
N ARG A 295 10.19 -4.43 -17.73
CA ARG A 295 8.73 -4.57 -17.57
C ARG A 295 8.03 -3.29 -18.00
N LEU A 296 7.00 -3.38 -18.83
CA LEU A 296 6.20 -2.26 -19.31
C LEU A 296 4.77 -2.35 -18.75
N PHE A 297 4.32 -1.25 -18.16
CA PHE A 297 2.97 -1.05 -17.68
C PHE A 297 2.35 0.11 -18.45
N THR A 298 1.21 -0.14 -19.09
CA THR A 298 0.53 0.86 -19.91
C THR A 298 -0.96 0.77 -19.69
N ALA A 299 -1.64 1.91 -19.78
CA ALA A 299 -3.09 1.95 -19.70
C ALA A 299 -3.72 1.57 -21.05
N PRO A 300 -5.03 1.26 -21.09
CA PRO A 300 -5.66 0.61 -22.24
C PRO A 300 -5.99 1.61 -23.36
N TYR A 301 -5.03 2.46 -23.72
CA TYR A 301 -5.11 3.45 -24.79
C TYR A 301 -4.40 3.01 -26.07
N PHE A 302 -3.58 1.96 -25.99
CA PHE A 302 -2.81 1.43 -27.12
C PHE A 302 -3.71 0.72 -28.13
N SER A 303 -3.49 1.02 -29.40
CA SER A 303 -4.10 0.26 -30.49
C SER A 303 -3.58 -1.19 -30.49
N ILE A 304 -4.31 -2.09 -31.16
CA ILE A 304 -3.85 -3.47 -31.36
C ILE A 304 -2.45 -3.50 -31.98
N SER A 305 -2.19 -2.61 -32.96
CA SER A 305 -0.88 -2.50 -33.61
C SER A 305 0.23 -2.05 -32.65
N GLN A 306 -0.02 -1.10 -31.75
CA GLN A 306 0.93 -0.69 -30.72
C GLN A 306 1.19 -1.80 -29.70
N THR A 307 0.14 -2.48 -29.24
CA THR A 307 0.27 -3.62 -28.33
C THR A 307 1.08 -4.76 -28.95
N GLN A 308 0.83 -5.08 -30.22
CA GLN A 308 1.61 -6.09 -30.95
C GLN A 308 3.07 -5.67 -31.12
N TYR A 309 3.32 -4.40 -31.45
CA TYR A 309 4.68 -3.86 -31.53
C TYR A 309 5.45 -4.01 -30.21
N TYR A 310 4.85 -3.59 -29.08
CA TYR A 310 5.48 -3.74 -27.77
C TYR A 310 5.70 -5.21 -27.37
N LYS A 311 4.73 -6.10 -27.62
CA LYS A 311 4.88 -7.54 -27.38
C LYS A 311 5.95 -8.18 -28.25
N GLY A 312 6.25 -7.62 -29.42
CA GLY A 312 7.29 -8.08 -30.32
C GLY A 312 8.71 -7.65 -29.94
N ILE A 313 8.86 -6.54 -29.20
CA ILE A 313 10.18 -5.98 -28.84
C ILE A 313 10.55 -6.17 -27.37
N LEU A 314 9.60 -6.62 -26.54
CA LEU A 314 9.82 -6.91 -25.13
C LEU A 314 9.95 -8.42 -24.88
N PRO A 315 10.62 -8.83 -23.80
CA PRO A 315 10.63 -10.22 -23.37
C PRO A 315 9.21 -10.77 -23.16
N LYS A 316 9.04 -12.09 -23.27
CA LYS A 316 7.78 -12.76 -22.93
C LYS A 316 7.38 -12.42 -21.50
N GLU A 317 6.09 -12.16 -21.29
CA GLU A 317 5.51 -11.80 -19.99
C GLU A 317 6.04 -10.47 -19.38
N SER A 318 6.59 -9.57 -20.20
CA SER A 318 7.03 -8.25 -19.74
C SER A 318 6.08 -7.10 -20.05
N PHE A 319 4.97 -7.38 -20.74
CA PHE A 319 3.94 -6.39 -21.07
C PHE A 319 2.71 -6.55 -20.17
N PHE A 320 2.39 -5.51 -19.41
CA PHE A 320 1.26 -5.46 -18.49
C PHE A 320 0.32 -4.33 -18.89
N GLU A 321 -0.91 -4.70 -19.20
CA GLU A 321 -1.96 -3.73 -19.49
C GLU A 321 -2.76 -3.44 -18.22
N ILE A 322 -2.79 -2.17 -17.83
CA ILE A 322 -3.64 -1.66 -16.77
C ILE A 322 -5.06 -1.66 -17.29
N THR A 323 -5.98 -2.04 -16.41
CA THR A 323 -7.37 -2.19 -16.73
C THR A 323 -8.22 -1.44 -15.74
N TYR A 324 -9.32 -0.91 -16.22
CA TYR A 324 -10.25 -0.11 -15.45
C TYR A 324 -11.53 -0.87 -15.23
N SER A 325 -12.13 -0.70 -14.06
CA SER A 325 -13.42 -1.29 -13.77
C SER A 325 -14.30 -0.36 -12.94
N ARG A 326 -15.61 -0.47 -13.16
CA ARG A 326 -16.61 0.25 -12.39
C ARG A 326 -17.85 -0.62 -12.24
N LYS A 327 -18.30 -0.83 -11.02
CA LYS A 327 -19.58 -1.48 -10.76
C LYS A 327 -20.71 -0.49 -11.01
N VAL A 328 -21.72 -0.92 -11.76
CA VAL A 328 -22.87 -0.11 -12.15
C VAL A 328 -24.16 -0.87 -11.85
N SER A 329 -25.19 -0.12 -11.49
CA SER A 329 -26.57 -0.62 -11.36
C SER A 329 -27.41 -0.02 -12.47
N THR A 330 -28.13 -0.88 -13.18
CA THR A 330 -29.10 -0.53 -14.21
C THR A 330 -30.51 -0.79 -13.69
N ALA A 331 -31.53 -0.50 -14.50
CA ALA A 331 -32.91 -0.87 -14.17
C ALA A 331 -33.13 -2.40 -14.11
N LYS A 332 -32.25 -3.20 -14.75
CA LYS A 332 -32.40 -4.65 -14.87
C LYS A 332 -31.55 -5.42 -13.86
N ASP A 333 -30.34 -4.95 -13.60
CA ASP A 333 -29.29 -5.71 -12.93
C ASP A 333 -28.18 -4.82 -12.33
N SER A 334 -27.29 -5.45 -11.57
CA SER A 334 -25.99 -4.88 -11.21
C SER A 334 -24.89 -5.67 -11.92
N LYS A 335 -23.92 -4.96 -12.50
CA LYS A 335 -22.79 -5.56 -13.25
C LYS A 335 -21.52 -4.74 -13.11
N THR A 336 -20.38 -5.37 -13.37
CA THR A 336 -19.09 -4.68 -13.41
C THR A 336 -18.72 -4.42 -14.86
N LEU A 337 -18.59 -3.14 -15.22
CA LEU A 337 -18.05 -2.71 -16.50
C LEU A 337 -16.53 -2.70 -16.41
N ILE A 338 -15.87 -3.13 -17.48
CA ILE A 338 -14.42 -3.27 -17.57
C ILE A 338 -13.93 -2.60 -18.84
N PHE A 339 -12.88 -1.79 -18.75
CA PHE A 339 -12.20 -1.21 -19.90
C PHE A 339 -10.77 -1.73 -19.98
N ARG A 340 -10.47 -2.47 -21.06
CA ARG A 340 -9.23 -3.21 -21.31
C ARG A 340 -9.00 -3.32 -22.81
N GLY A 341 -7.78 -3.11 -23.31
CA GLY A 341 -7.48 -3.30 -24.73
C GLY A 341 -8.27 -2.38 -25.65
N ARG A 342 -8.58 -1.15 -25.19
CA ARG A 342 -9.53 -0.22 -25.83
C ARG A 342 -10.95 -0.78 -26.02
N GLN A 343 -11.26 -1.88 -25.36
CA GLN A 343 -12.52 -2.59 -25.45
C GLN A 343 -13.29 -2.48 -24.13
N ILE A 344 -14.60 -2.31 -24.23
CA ILE A 344 -15.52 -2.39 -23.08
C ILE A 344 -16.03 -3.83 -22.99
N TYR A 345 -15.98 -4.35 -21.77
CA TYR A 345 -16.57 -5.62 -21.39
C TYR A 345 -17.48 -5.44 -20.18
N PHE A 346 -18.32 -6.44 -19.90
CA PHE A 346 -19.08 -6.50 -18.66
C PHE A 346 -19.14 -7.93 -18.11
N THR A 347 -19.34 -8.04 -16.81
CA THR A 347 -19.61 -9.31 -16.13
C THR A 347 -20.59 -9.12 -14.98
N PHE A 348 -21.37 -10.17 -14.72
CA PHE A 348 -22.25 -10.27 -13.55
C PHE A 348 -21.57 -10.98 -12.38
N SER A 349 -20.46 -11.66 -12.65
CA SER A 349 -19.69 -12.37 -11.63
C SER A 349 -18.83 -11.42 -10.81
N GLU A 350 -18.68 -11.72 -9.53
CA GLU A 350 -17.70 -11.02 -8.70
C GLU A 350 -16.27 -11.28 -9.21
N LEU A 351 -15.52 -10.21 -9.43
CA LEU A 351 -14.11 -10.31 -9.82
C LEU A 351 -13.24 -10.36 -8.57
N ALA A 352 -12.22 -11.24 -8.60
CA ALA A 352 -11.18 -11.22 -7.58
C ALA A 352 -10.38 -9.90 -7.68
N PRO A 353 -9.97 -9.30 -6.55
CA PRO A 353 -9.36 -7.96 -6.53
C PRO A 353 -8.12 -7.89 -7.43
N GLY A 354 -8.10 -6.89 -8.31
CA GLY A 354 -7.03 -6.62 -9.27
C GLY A 354 -6.84 -7.69 -10.37
N LYS A 355 -7.51 -8.86 -10.25
CA LYS A 355 -7.59 -9.86 -11.32
C LYS A 355 -8.77 -9.54 -12.22
N ILE A 356 -8.47 -9.15 -13.44
CA ILE A 356 -9.45 -9.25 -14.51
C ILE A 356 -9.44 -10.70 -14.99
N GLY A 357 -10.63 -11.32 -15.03
CA GLY A 357 -10.79 -12.67 -15.58
C GLY A 357 -10.21 -12.80 -16.98
N SER A 358 -10.13 -14.03 -17.50
CA SER A 358 -9.76 -14.21 -18.91
C SER A 358 -10.78 -13.49 -19.79
N GLU A 359 -10.35 -12.96 -20.94
CA GLU A 359 -11.27 -12.31 -21.88
C GLU A 359 -12.45 -13.23 -22.27
N ALA A 360 -12.19 -14.54 -22.33
CA ALA A 360 -13.20 -15.57 -22.58
C ALA A 360 -14.31 -15.66 -21.51
N SER A 361 -14.07 -15.18 -20.30
CA SER A 361 -15.05 -15.13 -19.20
C SER A 361 -15.84 -13.81 -19.14
N LEU A 362 -15.58 -12.89 -20.07
CA LEU A 362 -16.16 -11.55 -20.08
C LEU A 362 -17.09 -11.36 -21.27
N ASN A 363 -18.19 -10.63 -21.07
CA ASN A 363 -19.08 -10.29 -22.17
C ASN A 363 -18.53 -9.05 -22.88
N LYS A 364 -18.07 -9.22 -24.12
CA LYS A 364 -17.57 -8.13 -24.96
C LYS A 364 -18.73 -7.28 -25.48
N VAL A 365 -18.64 -5.97 -25.32
CA VAL A 365 -19.64 -5.02 -25.84
C VAL A 365 -19.39 -4.80 -27.32
N SER A 366 -20.41 -5.03 -28.15
CA SER A 366 -20.29 -4.76 -29.59
C SER A 366 -20.18 -3.26 -29.83
N TYR A 367 -19.21 -2.86 -30.66
CA TYR A 367 -19.07 -1.47 -31.09
C TYR A 367 -19.78 -1.28 -32.42
N SER A 368 -20.61 -0.25 -32.52
CA SER A 368 -21.28 0.17 -33.76
C SER A 368 -21.10 1.67 -33.98
N GLY A 369 -21.07 2.11 -35.24
CA GLY A 369 -21.01 3.53 -35.60
C GLY A 369 -19.69 4.19 -35.23
N LYS A 370 -19.73 5.34 -34.53
CA LYS A 370 -18.57 6.21 -34.25
C LYS A 370 -17.51 5.61 -33.31
N TYR A 371 -17.76 4.44 -32.73
CA TYR A 371 -16.90 3.81 -31.72
C TYR A 371 -16.13 2.59 -32.22
N THR A 372 -16.29 2.18 -33.49
CA THR A 372 -15.71 0.94 -34.02
C THR A 372 -14.20 0.82 -33.90
N GLU A 373 -13.46 1.91 -33.68
CA GLU A 373 -12.03 1.88 -33.36
C GLU A 373 -11.52 3.21 -32.75
N SER A 374 -12.41 3.97 -32.09
CA SER A 374 -12.11 5.36 -31.73
C SER A 374 -11.12 5.52 -30.58
N GLU A 375 -10.20 6.50 -30.68
CA GLU A 375 -9.36 6.96 -29.57
C GLU A 375 -10.16 7.71 -28.49
N SER A 376 -11.45 7.97 -28.73
CA SER A 376 -12.29 8.74 -27.82
C SER A 376 -12.64 7.97 -26.54
N ILE A 377 -12.53 6.63 -26.52
CA ILE A 377 -12.86 5.83 -25.34
C ILE A 377 -11.69 5.90 -24.36
N ASN A 378 -11.99 6.28 -23.11
CA ASN A 378 -11.04 6.41 -22.04
C ASN A 378 -11.69 6.00 -20.69
N PRO A 379 -10.90 5.87 -19.62
CA PRO A 379 -11.40 5.46 -18.31
C PRO A 379 -12.47 6.37 -17.70
N LEU A 380 -12.60 7.62 -18.17
CA LEU A 380 -13.59 8.56 -17.65
C LEU A 380 -14.95 8.41 -18.32
N ASN A 381 -14.99 8.05 -19.61
CA ASN A 381 -16.22 8.04 -20.40
C ASN A 381 -16.71 6.65 -20.83
N PHE A 382 -15.94 5.57 -20.59
CA PHE A 382 -16.35 4.24 -21.04
C PHE A 382 -17.70 3.76 -20.48
N THR A 383 -18.11 4.24 -19.30
CA THR A 383 -19.44 3.92 -18.73
C THR A 383 -20.57 4.64 -19.45
N GLU A 384 -20.36 5.88 -19.89
CA GLU A 384 -21.34 6.62 -20.69
C GLU A 384 -21.47 5.99 -22.08
N ILE A 385 -20.33 5.64 -22.68
CA ILE A 385 -20.27 4.97 -23.99
C ILE A 385 -20.95 3.59 -23.92
N TYR A 386 -20.77 2.84 -22.83
CA TYR A 386 -21.51 1.60 -22.61
C TYR A 386 -23.03 1.82 -22.64
N SER A 387 -23.51 2.85 -21.94
CA SER A 387 -24.94 3.18 -21.88
C SER A 387 -25.48 3.59 -23.27
N GLU A 388 -24.70 4.35 -24.04
CA GLU A 388 -25.05 4.74 -25.43
C GLU A 388 -25.13 3.51 -26.35
N LEU A 389 -24.15 2.60 -26.27
CA LEU A 389 -24.05 1.43 -27.15
C LEU A 389 -25.09 0.35 -26.85
N THR A 390 -25.48 0.19 -25.58
CA THR A 390 -26.37 -0.90 -25.15
C THR A 390 -27.81 -0.45 -24.90
N GLY A 391 -28.05 0.86 -24.77
CA GLY A 391 -29.35 1.40 -24.33
C GLY A 391 -29.65 1.15 -22.85
N ASP A 392 -28.74 0.52 -22.09
CA ASP A 392 -28.92 0.29 -20.66
C ASP A 392 -28.62 1.58 -19.89
N LYS A 393 -29.66 2.21 -19.34
CA LYS A 393 -29.54 3.40 -18.49
C LYS A 393 -28.87 3.03 -17.16
N ILE A 394 -27.75 3.68 -16.85
CA ILE A 394 -27.05 3.56 -15.57
C ILE A 394 -27.77 4.42 -14.53
N LEU A 395 -28.21 3.80 -13.44
CA LEU A 395 -28.92 4.47 -12.33
C LEU A 395 -27.96 4.85 -11.20
N ALA A 396 -26.97 4.01 -10.93
CA ALA A 396 -25.94 4.24 -9.92
C ALA A 396 -24.61 3.63 -10.37
N SER A 397 -23.50 4.20 -9.90
CA SER A 397 -22.16 3.72 -10.20
C SER A 397 -21.21 3.91 -9.03
N GLU A 398 -20.41 2.89 -8.74
CA GLU A 398 -19.31 2.97 -7.78
C GLU A 398 -18.13 3.82 -8.32
N PRO A 399 -17.16 4.22 -7.47
CA PRO A 399 -15.94 4.88 -7.92
C PRO A 399 -15.18 4.05 -8.96
N LEU A 400 -14.46 4.75 -9.86
CA LEU A 400 -13.57 4.07 -10.80
C LEU A 400 -12.44 3.37 -10.06
N GLN A 401 -12.24 2.09 -10.35
CA GLN A 401 -11.12 1.30 -9.89
C GLN A 401 -10.23 0.95 -11.07
N ASP A 402 -8.96 0.69 -10.78
CA ASP A 402 -8.01 0.13 -11.72
C ASP A 402 -7.15 -0.93 -11.00
N ASN A 403 -6.31 -1.65 -11.74
CA ASN A 403 -5.50 -2.72 -11.17
C ASN A 403 -3.98 -2.51 -11.21
N LEU A 404 -3.47 -1.29 -11.42
CA LEU A 404 -2.03 -1.08 -11.53
C LEU A 404 -1.29 -1.46 -10.24
N ALA A 405 -1.77 -1.05 -9.06
CA ALA A 405 -1.17 -1.41 -7.78
C ALA A 405 -1.10 -2.94 -7.59
N TYR A 406 -2.13 -3.65 -8.06
CA TYR A 406 -2.18 -5.11 -8.05
C TYR A 406 -1.14 -5.73 -9.00
N LEU A 407 -1.07 -5.23 -10.24
CA LEU A 407 -0.10 -5.70 -11.23
C LEU A 407 1.33 -5.47 -10.74
N LEU A 408 1.62 -4.28 -10.20
CA LEU A 408 2.93 -3.95 -9.63
C LEU A 408 3.28 -4.86 -8.45
N SER A 409 2.35 -5.12 -7.53
CA SER A 409 2.57 -6.07 -6.43
C SER A 409 2.90 -7.46 -6.94
N ASN A 410 2.13 -7.97 -7.91
CA ASN A 410 2.34 -9.29 -8.49
C ASN A 410 3.63 -9.43 -9.29
N VAL A 411 4.17 -8.35 -9.86
CA VAL A 411 5.40 -8.41 -10.66
C VAL A 411 6.61 -8.17 -9.78
N LEU A 412 6.55 -7.16 -8.91
CA LEU A 412 7.70 -6.68 -8.17
C LEU A 412 7.90 -7.42 -6.85
N LEU A 413 6.82 -7.90 -6.24
CA LEU A 413 6.83 -8.43 -4.87
C LEU A 413 6.54 -9.95 -4.78
N LYS A 414 6.01 -10.56 -5.85
CA LYS A 414 5.64 -12.00 -5.91
C LYS A 414 6.79 -12.96 -5.62
N GLY A 415 8.04 -12.55 -5.84
CA GLY A 415 9.23 -13.34 -5.53
C GLY A 415 9.86 -13.03 -4.17
N GLU A 416 9.69 -11.82 -3.65
CA GLU A 416 10.31 -11.38 -2.39
C GLU A 416 9.61 -11.97 -1.16
N TYR A 417 8.36 -12.40 -1.29
CA TYR A 417 7.56 -12.89 -0.17
C TYR A 417 7.20 -14.38 -0.26
N LYS A 418 7.94 -15.18 -1.06
CA LYS A 418 7.83 -16.63 -0.93
C LYS A 418 8.23 -16.99 0.50
N SER A 419 7.27 -17.54 1.24
CA SER A 419 7.49 -18.03 2.59
C SER A 419 8.54 -19.14 2.55
N GLU A 420 9.77 -18.81 2.91
CA GLU A 420 10.79 -19.81 3.21
C GLU A 420 10.77 -20.22 4.69
N GLY A 421 9.89 -19.62 5.50
CA GLY A 421 9.68 -19.96 6.91
C GLY A 421 8.55 -20.97 7.14
N PRO A 422 8.40 -21.46 8.38
CA PRO A 422 7.36 -22.43 8.73
C PRO A 422 5.98 -21.79 8.55
N ALA A 423 5.03 -22.58 8.04
CA ALA A 423 3.64 -22.16 7.89
C ALA A 423 2.78 -22.82 8.98
N ILE A 424 1.90 -22.05 9.59
CA ILE A 424 0.96 -22.53 10.62
C ILE A 424 -0.47 -22.38 10.12
N LEU A 425 -1.31 -23.35 10.42
CA LEU A 425 -2.74 -23.31 10.18
C LEU A 425 -3.40 -22.69 11.41
N VAL A 426 -3.93 -21.48 11.29
CA VAL A 426 -4.57 -20.76 12.40
C VAL A 426 -6.08 -20.82 12.23
N LYS A 427 -6.79 -21.28 13.26
CA LYS A 427 -8.25 -21.20 13.36
C LYS A 427 -8.64 -19.90 14.06
N SER A 428 -9.30 -19.01 13.32
CA SER A 428 -9.89 -17.77 13.83
C SER A 428 -11.40 -17.80 13.61
N GLY A 429 -12.16 -17.90 14.71
CA GLY A 429 -13.61 -18.14 14.65
C GLY A 429 -13.94 -19.44 13.91
N GLU A 430 -14.76 -19.33 12.86
CA GLU A 430 -15.22 -20.47 12.04
C GLU A 430 -14.27 -20.81 10.89
N ARG A 431 -13.18 -20.06 10.69
CA ARG A 431 -12.27 -20.25 9.55
C ARG A 431 -10.88 -20.67 9.99
N ALA A 432 -10.26 -21.51 9.17
CA ALA A 432 -8.85 -21.89 9.30
C ALA A 432 -8.09 -21.46 8.05
N PHE A 433 -6.90 -20.90 8.23
CA PHE A 433 -6.08 -20.44 7.12
C PHE A 433 -4.59 -20.48 7.45
N TRP A 434 -3.78 -20.58 6.41
CA TRP A 434 -2.33 -20.67 6.54
C TRP A 434 -1.71 -19.28 6.75
N ILE A 435 -0.81 -19.19 7.72
CA ILE A 435 0.06 -18.04 7.98
C ILE A 435 1.51 -18.50 7.90
N SER A 436 2.31 -17.72 7.20
CA SER A 436 3.75 -17.90 7.11
C SER A 436 4.44 -17.14 8.23
N LEU A 437 5.34 -17.78 8.98
CA LEU A 437 6.15 -17.13 10.01
C LEU A 437 7.56 -16.84 9.49
N PRO A 438 8.28 -15.83 10.03
CA PRO A 438 9.67 -15.64 9.70
C PRO A 438 10.49 -16.86 10.13
N LYS A 439 11.55 -17.16 9.37
CA LYS A 439 12.54 -18.16 9.78
C LYS A 439 13.17 -17.76 11.11
N GLY A 440 13.39 -18.74 11.99
CA GLY A 440 14.01 -18.53 13.31
C GLY A 440 13.07 -18.03 14.41
N VAL A 441 11.80 -17.74 14.10
CA VAL A 441 10.77 -17.51 15.13
C VAL A 441 10.44 -18.83 15.81
N LYS A 442 10.22 -18.79 17.14
CA LYS A 442 9.72 -19.94 17.89
C LYS A 442 8.40 -20.40 17.26
N ILE A 443 8.40 -21.62 16.74
CA ILE A 443 7.22 -22.25 16.17
C ILE A 443 6.24 -22.51 17.32
N PRO A 444 4.99 -22.03 17.22
CA PRO A 444 3.99 -22.28 18.25
C PRO A 444 3.60 -23.76 18.29
N GLU A 445 3.24 -24.24 19.47
CA GLU A 445 2.76 -25.60 19.67
C GLU A 445 1.34 -25.77 19.11
N GLN A 446 0.96 -27.02 18.81
CA GLN A 446 -0.41 -27.31 18.41
C GLN A 446 -1.35 -26.92 19.57
N GLU A 447 -2.51 -26.36 19.22
CA GLU A 447 -3.51 -25.82 20.14
C GLU A 447 -3.10 -24.53 20.88
N GLU A 448 -1.89 -23.99 20.67
CA GLU A 448 -1.45 -22.71 21.24
C GLU A 448 -2.28 -21.55 20.67
N THR A 449 -2.64 -20.59 21.54
CA THR A 449 -3.31 -19.35 21.09
C THR A 449 -2.26 -18.33 20.70
N VAL A 450 -2.33 -17.87 19.46
CA VAL A 450 -1.37 -16.93 18.89
C VAL A 450 -2.03 -15.62 18.52
N SER A 451 -1.23 -14.55 18.56
CA SER A 451 -1.60 -13.23 18.06
C SER A 451 -0.39 -12.66 17.32
N TYR A 452 -0.51 -12.55 16.00
CA TYR A 452 0.53 -12.05 15.13
C TYR A 452 0.11 -10.74 14.48
N GLN A 453 0.97 -9.74 14.54
CA GLN A 453 0.88 -8.58 13.67
C GLN A 453 1.53 -8.97 12.34
N THR A 454 0.82 -8.79 11.23
CA THR A 454 1.31 -9.19 9.91
C THR A 454 0.91 -8.20 8.83
N THR A 455 1.65 -8.19 7.73
CA THR A 455 1.31 -7.48 6.50
C THR A 455 0.84 -8.48 5.47
N TYR A 456 -0.36 -8.29 4.93
CA TYR A 456 -0.86 -9.02 3.77
C TYR A 456 -0.59 -8.27 2.47
N VAL A 457 -0.43 -9.04 1.39
CA VAL A 457 -0.37 -8.55 0.01
C VAL A 457 -1.28 -9.38 -0.89
N PRO A 458 -1.77 -8.81 -2.01
CA PRO A 458 -2.46 -9.59 -3.04
C PRO A 458 -1.54 -10.68 -3.59
N SER A 459 -2.07 -11.91 -3.74
CA SER A 459 -1.30 -13.04 -4.27
C SER A 459 -2.16 -13.88 -5.21
N GLY A 460 -1.77 -13.91 -6.48
CA GLY A 460 -2.45 -14.71 -7.49
C GLY A 460 -2.24 -16.23 -7.35
N ALA A 461 -1.26 -16.66 -6.56
CA ALA A 461 -0.91 -18.06 -6.32
C ALA A 461 -1.51 -18.63 -5.02
N SER A 462 -2.06 -17.76 -4.16
CA SER A 462 -2.79 -18.19 -2.97
C SER A 462 -4.24 -18.54 -3.32
N VAL A 463 -4.77 -19.59 -2.69
CA VAL A 463 -6.19 -19.98 -2.81
C VAL A 463 -7.11 -18.85 -2.33
N ASP A 464 -6.68 -18.11 -1.31
CA ASP A 464 -7.45 -16.99 -0.75
C ASP A 464 -7.31 -15.69 -1.57
N GLY A 465 -6.42 -15.67 -2.57
CA GLY A 465 -6.10 -14.47 -3.36
C GLY A 465 -5.20 -13.47 -2.65
N VAL A 466 -4.78 -13.76 -1.41
CA VAL A 466 -3.89 -12.94 -0.59
C VAL A 466 -2.90 -13.86 0.13
N THR A 467 -1.71 -13.33 0.46
CA THR A 467 -0.73 -14.01 1.31
C THR A 467 -0.18 -13.04 2.33
N ASN A 468 0.15 -13.53 3.52
CA ASN A 468 0.89 -12.73 4.47
C ASN A 468 2.39 -12.74 4.11
N VAL A 469 3.09 -11.68 4.50
CA VAL A 469 4.53 -11.56 4.35
C VAL A 469 5.20 -12.11 5.60
N ALA A 470 5.90 -13.24 5.47
CA ALA A 470 6.53 -13.96 6.59
C ALA A 470 7.45 -13.03 7.40
N ASP A 471 8.40 -12.34 6.75
CA ASP A 471 9.38 -11.46 7.41
C ASP A 471 8.78 -10.22 8.08
N LEU A 472 7.51 -9.90 7.80
CA LEU A 472 6.77 -8.80 8.42
C LEU A 472 5.73 -9.31 9.42
N THR A 473 5.87 -10.57 9.83
CA THR A 473 5.00 -11.21 10.80
C THR A 473 5.71 -11.29 12.14
N GLU A 474 5.19 -10.59 13.14
CA GLU A 474 5.76 -10.51 14.48
C GLU A 474 4.72 -10.90 15.52
N VAL A 475 5.18 -11.41 16.67
CA VAL A 475 4.29 -11.66 17.82
C VAL A 475 3.74 -10.32 18.31
N TYR A 476 2.43 -10.18 18.30
CA TYR A 476 1.75 -9.00 18.81
C TYR A 476 1.52 -9.15 20.31
N ARG A 477 2.15 -8.27 21.11
CA ARG A 477 2.13 -8.32 22.58
C ARG A 477 1.04 -7.44 23.22
N GLY A 478 0.37 -6.60 22.44
CA GLY A 478 -0.71 -5.73 22.91
C GLY A 478 -2.06 -6.43 23.01
N SER A 479 -3.06 -5.71 23.53
CA SER A 479 -4.47 -6.12 23.43
C SER A 479 -4.97 -5.82 22.01
N PRO A 480 -5.30 -6.84 21.19
CA PRO A 480 -5.60 -6.64 19.79
C PRO A 480 -6.97 -5.96 19.63
N SER A 481 -7.03 -4.90 18.81
CA SER A 481 -8.31 -4.31 18.44
C SER A 481 -9.10 -5.30 17.57
N GLN A 482 -10.39 -5.43 17.85
CA GLN A 482 -11.32 -6.25 17.07
C GLN A 482 -11.40 -5.82 15.60
N ILE A 483 -11.19 -4.54 15.33
CA ILE A 483 -11.23 -3.95 13.98
C ILE A 483 -10.02 -4.39 13.15
N LEU A 484 -8.90 -4.67 13.82
CA LEU A 484 -7.66 -5.12 13.20
C LEU A 484 -7.57 -6.64 13.09
N VAL A 485 -8.43 -7.40 13.78
CA VAL A 485 -8.43 -8.86 13.66
C VAL A 485 -8.92 -9.24 12.27
N CYS A 486 -8.03 -9.86 11.49
CA CYS A 486 -8.26 -10.14 10.08
C CYS A 486 -8.18 -11.63 9.75
N THR A 487 -9.02 -12.03 8.81
CA THR A 487 -8.96 -13.29 8.06
C THR A 487 -8.62 -13.00 6.61
N PRO A 488 -8.07 -13.96 5.83
CA PRO A 488 -7.72 -13.74 4.43
C PRO A 488 -8.88 -13.19 3.58
N VAL A 489 -10.13 -13.57 3.90
CA VAL A 489 -11.30 -13.04 3.21
C VAL A 489 -11.57 -11.58 3.56
N GLN A 490 -11.44 -11.16 4.82
CA GLN A 490 -11.57 -9.74 5.18
C GLN A 490 -10.47 -8.90 4.52
N VAL A 491 -9.24 -9.41 4.49
CA VAL A 491 -8.11 -8.78 3.81
C VAL A 491 -8.38 -8.68 2.30
N ARG A 492 -8.86 -9.76 1.68
CA ARG A 492 -9.24 -9.75 0.26
C ARG A 492 -10.31 -8.70 -0.01
N ASN A 493 -11.36 -8.65 0.80
CA ASN A 493 -12.43 -7.67 0.67
C ASN A 493 -11.94 -6.24 0.87
N TYR A 494 -10.98 -6.02 1.79
CA TYR A 494 -10.32 -4.73 1.93
C TYR A 494 -9.60 -4.32 0.63
N PHE A 495 -8.85 -5.23 -0.01
CA PHE A 495 -8.23 -4.96 -1.31
C PHE A 495 -9.23 -4.85 -2.48
N GLN A 496 -10.45 -5.38 -2.35
CA GLN A 496 -11.51 -5.16 -3.36
C GLN A 496 -12.10 -3.76 -3.25
N ASN A 497 -12.26 -3.28 -2.02
CA ASN A 497 -12.89 -2.00 -1.74
C ASN A 497 -11.88 -0.85 -1.73
N THR A 498 -10.57 -1.15 -1.78
CA THR A 498 -9.49 -0.16 -1.74
C THR A 498 -8.42 -0.50 -2.77
N ASN A 499 -7.80 0.52 -3.39
CA ASN A 499 -6.67 0.32 -4.32
C ASN A 499 -5.34 0.15 -3.56
N LYS A 500 -5.35 -0.45 -2.36
CA LYS A 500 -4.16 -0.60 -1.53
C LYS A 500 -3.39 -1.86 -1.92
N SER A 501 -2.06 -1.76 -1.88
CA SER A 501 -1.15 -2.85 -2.23
C SER A 501 -0.75 -3.72 -1.04
N SER A 502 -0.98 -3.24 0.17
CA SER A 502 -0.69 -3.95 1.40
C SER A 502 -1.73 -3.61 2.47
N PHE A 503 -1.90 -4.51 3.43
CA PHE A 503 -2.79 -4.32 4.56
C PHE A 503 -2.16 -4.88 5.82
N ASP A 504 -1.93 -4.00 6.80
CA ASP A 504 -1.39 -4.35 8.10
C ASP A 504 -2.55 -4.70 9.04
N CYS A 505 -2.52 -5.89 9.62
CA CYS A 505 -3.59 -6.36 10.50
C CYS A 505 -3.07 -7.39 11.52
N ILE A 506 -3.97 -7.85 12.39
CA ILE A 506 -3.68 -8.82 13.43
C ILE A 506 -4.34 -10.15 13.08
N VAL A 507 -3.54 -11.21 13.00
CA VAL A 507 -4.06 -12.57 12.95
C VAL A 507 -4.08 -13.12 14.37
N ARG A 508 -5.28 -13.44 14.85
CA ARG A 508 -5.49 -14.04 16.18
C ARG A 508 -6.27 -15.34 16.04
N GLY A 509 -5.80 -16.40 16.70
CA GLY A 509 -6.49 -17.68 16.67
C GLY A 509 -5.74 -18.80 17.37
N ARG A 510 -6.25 -20.01 17.22
CA ARG A 510 -5.66 -21.25 17.76
C ARG A 510 -4.90 -21.98 16.66
N VAL A 511 -3.69 -22.44 16.94
CA VAL A 511 -2.89 -23.21 15.98
C VAL A 511 -3.45 -24.63 15.86
N LEU A 512 -3.79 -25.04 14.64
CA LEU A 512 -4.29 -26.39 14.35
C LEU A 512 -3.20 -27.31 13.81
N GLN A 513 -2.25 -26.76 13.04
CA GLN A 513 -1.22 -27.54 12.36
C GLN A 513 -0.01 -26.66 12.05
N VAL A 514 1.17 -27.28 11.97
CA VAL A 514 2.42 -26.65 11.49
C VAL A 514 2.92 -27.43 10.27
N LYS A 515 3.41 -26.71 9.24
CA LYS A 515 3.99 -27.25 8.01
C LYS A 515 5.38 -26.63 7.79
N GLY A 516 6.32 -27.42 7.27
CA GLY A 516 7.68 -26.97 6.95
C GLY A 516 8.65 -27.08 8.11
N LEU A 517 8.48 -28.12 8.94
CA LEU A 517 9.50 -28.63 9.85
C LEU A 517 10.53 -29.46 9.09
#